data_AF-X0WDN2-F1
#
_entry.id   AF-X0WDN2-F1
#
_cell.length_a   1.000
_cell.length_b   1.000
_cell.length_c   1.000
_cell.angle_alpha   90.00
_cell.angle_beta   90.00
_cell.angle_gamma   90.00
#
_symmetry.space_group_name_H-M   'P 1'
#
loop_
_entity.id
_entity.type
_entity.pdbx_description
1 polymer ?
#
loop_
_entity_poly.entity_id
_entity_poly.type
_entity_poly.pdbx_seq_one_letter_code
_entity_poly.pdbx_strand_id
1 'polypeptide(L)'
;AEKIVRCLEECFNEKGLYISAYDADTEHIEGATYTWKYDELKELLSAEEFHRLSESYFIFPEGNFEDAIHLTRKNNALLRDIEEKLLVIRNQRNQPEKDSKILCGINALVAIAMLQAGRFLGKPELEARAVQIVKSLMERFWNGKFLAHSLSNGIMQKQKFLFDGACMLIALTMLYENDESWGALMRKMSEYVKSFKEDEKWVESRSEDFQTIYASWFDHPIPSSVSLAEIGLTRVGLLDGKEIHPKTYRQPFHADFFN
;
A
#
# COMPACT_ATOMS: atom_id res chain seq x y z
N ALA A 1 7.86 8.89 7.56
CA ALA A 1 6.64 9.24 6.81
C ALA A 1 6.96 10.00 5.52
N GLU A 2 7.61 11.19 5.56
CA GLU A 2 7.86 12.00 4.36
C GLU A 2 8.64 11.28 3.24
N LYS A 3 9.72 10.56 3.56
CA LYS A 3 10.48 9.78 2.57
C LYS A 3 9.63 8.67 1.91
N ILE A 4 8.68 8.08 2.64
CA ILE A 4 7.77 7.05 2.12
C ILE A 4 6.77 7.68 1.15
N VAL A 5 6.17 8.82 1.53
CA VAL A 5 5.27 9.57 0.65
C VAL A 5 5.98 10.01 -0.62
N ARG A 6 7.22 10.51 -0.51
CA ARG A 6 8.05 10.87 -1.66
C ARG A 6 8.28 9.68 -2.58
N CYS A 7 8.68 8.53 -2.03
CA CYS A 7 8.87 7.30 -2.81
C CYS A 7 7.58 6.88 -3.54
N LEU A 8 6.44 6.93 -2.84
CA LEU A 8 5.16 6.57 -3.41
C LEU A 8 4.79 7.49 -4.60
N GLU A 9 4.96 8.80 -4.44
CA GLU A 9 4.68 9.79 -5.48
C GLU A 9 5.66 9.73 -6.66
N GLU A 10 6.96 9.54 -6.41
CA GLU A 10 7.98 9.52 -7.47
C GLU A 10 8.04 8.18 -8.22
N CYS A 11 7.78 7.07 -7.54
CA CYS A 11 7.98 5.74 -8.11
C CYS A 11 6.68 5.05 -8.50
N PHE A 12 5.59 5.23 -7.76
CA PHE A 12 4.36 4.43 -7.97
C PHE A 12 3.22 5.21 -8.60
N ASN A 13 3.25 6.54 -8.57
CA ASN A 13 2.17 7.36 -9.12
C ASN A 13 2.14 7.28 -10.66
N GLU A 14 1.01 6.82 -11.18
CA GLU A 14 0.64 6.86 -12.57
C GLU A 14 -0.73 7.53 -12.74
N LYS A 15 -0.71 8.79 -13.21
CA LYS A 15 -1.91 9.59 -13.51
C LYS A 15 -2.85 9.73 -12.30
N GLY A 16 -2.29 9.89 -11.10
CA GLY A 16 -3.05 10.13 -9.86
C GLY A 16 -3.56 8.88 -9.15
N LEU A 17 -3.29 7.69 -9.69
CA LEU A 17 -3.41 6.40 -9.01
C LEU A 17 -2.03 5.74 -8.94
N TYR A 18 -1.92 4.63 -8.24
CA TYR A 18 -0.66 3.96 -7.92
C TYR A 18 -0.64 2.57 -8.52
N ILE A 19 0.48 2.24 -9.16
CA ILE A 19 0.76 0.92 -9.71
C ILE A 19 1.06 -0.07 -8.58
N SER A 20 0.93 -1.36 -8.88
CA SER A 20 0.94 -2.41 -7.85
C SER A 20 2.35 -2.84 -7.42
N ALA A 21 3.32 -2.87 -8.33
CA ALA A 21 4.66 -3.38 -8.04
C ALA A 21 5.70 -2.95 -9.09
N TYR A 22 6.96 -3.18 -8.72
CA TYR A 22 8.09 -3.29 -9.64
C TYR A 22 8.57 -4.73 -9.66
N ASP A 23 9.16 -5.15 -10.77
CA ASP A 23 9.92 -6.39 -10.82
C ASP A 23 11.10 -6.32 -9.81
N ALA A 24 11.42 -7.46 -9.21
CA ALA A 24 12.61 -7.59 -8.38
C ALA A 24 13.88 -7.56 -9.25
N ASP A 25 13.76 -8.00 -10.51
CA ASP A 25 14.86 -8.09 -11.45
C ASP A 25 14.99 -6.83 -12.31
N THR A 26 16.24 -6.47 -12.59
CA THR A 26 16.59 -5.58 -13.70
C THR A 26 17.53 -6.33 -14.61
N GLU A 27 17.17 -6.48 -15.88
CA GLU A 27 17.94 -7.26 -16.86
C GLU A 27 18.22 -8.70 -16.38
N HIS A 28 17.23 -9.33 -15.75
CA HIS A 28 17.30 -10.70 -15.19
C HIS A 28 18.26 -10.88 -14.00
N ILE A 29 18.61 -9.78 -13.33
CA ILE A 29 19.43 -9.79 -12.12
C ILE A 29 18.65 -9.15 -10.98
N GLU A 30 18.35 -9.94 -9.95
CA GLU A 30 17.60 -9.50 -8.78
C GLU A 30 18.33 -8.32 -8.10
N GLY A 31 17.60 -7.24 -7.86
CA GLY A 31 18.11 -6.09 -7.12
C GLY A 31 19.22 -5.30 -7.81
N ALA A 32 19.55 -5.55 -9.09
CA ALA A 32 20.68 -4.88 -9.78
C ALA A 32 20.59 -3.34 -9.79
N THR A 33 19.38 -2.78 -9.81
CA THR A 33 19.18 -1.33 -9.67
C THR A 33 19.49 -0.82 -8.26
N TYR A 34 19.36 -1.65 -7.23
CA TYR A 34 19.34 -1.23 -5.82
C TYR A 34 20.60 -1.60 -5.03
N THR A 35 21.38 -2.57 -5.50
CA THR A 35 22.59 -3.06 -4.83
C THR A 35 23.85 -2.36 -5.32
N TRP A 36 24.91 -2.35 -4.52
CA TRP A 36 26.18 -1.67 -4.84
C TRP A 36 27.36 -2.60 -4.66
N LYS A 37 28.41 -2.45 -5.47
CA LYS A 37 29.69 -3.13 -5.17
C LYS A 37 30.47 -2.31 -4.15
N TYR A 38 31.27 -2.99 -3.32
CA TYR A 38 32.07 -2.32 -2.29
C TYR A 38 33.05 -1.32 -2.90
N ASP A 39 33.79 -1.75 -3.93
CA ASP A 39 34.76 -0.90 -4.62
C ASP A 39 34.07 0.26 -5.37
N GLU A 40 32.88 0.02 -5.94
CA GLU A 40 32.07 1.07 -6.55
C GLU A 40 31.74 2.18 -5.54
N LEU A 41 31.26 1.84 -4.35
CA LEU A 41 30.98 2.84 -3.31
C LEU A 41 32.24 3.61 -2.89
N LYS A 42 33.39 2.93 -2.83
CA LYS A 42 34.67 3.53 -2.45
C LYS A 42 35.21 4.49 -3.52
N GLU A 43 34.92 4.23 -4.79
CA GLU A 43 35.28 5.11 -5.91
C GLU A 43 34.34 6.31 -6.03
N LEU A 44 33.04 6.10 -5.82
CA LEU A 44 32.02 7.15 -5.95
C LEU A 44 32.06 8.17 -4.81
N LEU A 45 32.50 7.75 -3.61
CA LEU A 45 32.49 8.56 -2.39
C LEU A 45 33.89 8.99 -2.00
N SER A 46 34.02 10.19 -1.42
CA SER A 46 35.26 10.58 -0.75
C SER A 46 35.52 9.66 0.45
N ALA A 47 36.76 9.61 0.94
CA ALA A 47 37.10 8.80 2.12
C ALA A 47 36.25 9.17 3.35
N GLU A 48 35.93 10.46 3.51
CA GLU A 48 35.07 10.96 4.59
C GLU A 48 33.60 10.57 4.39
N GLU A 49 33.07 10.70 3.16
CA GLU A 49 31.71 10.27 2.82
C GLU A 49 31.54 8.76 3.04
N PHE A 50 32.49 7.95 2.56
CA PHE A 50 32.47 6.51 2.73
C PHE A 50 32.52 6.10 4.21
N HIS A 51 33.36 6.78 5.01
CA HIS A 51 33.41 6.55 6.45
C HIS A 51 32.06 6.84 7.12
N ARG A 52 31.48 8.02 6.88
CA ARG A 52 30.14 8.39 7.40
C ARG A 52 29.05 7.40 6.97
N LEU A 53 29.09 6.95 5.72
CA LEU A 53 28.17 5.91 5.21
C LEU A 53 28.32 4.62 6.02
N SER A 54 29.56 4.16 6.24
CA SER A 54 29.86 2.91 6.97
C SER A 54 29.44 2.93 8.45
N GLU A 55 29.39 4.12 9.07
CA GLU A 55 28.87 4.29 10.43
C GLU A 55 27.34 4.14 10.49
N SER A 56 26.64 4.52 9.42
CA SER A 56 25.17 4.55 9.37
C SER A 56 24.55 3.35 8.67
N TYR A 57 25.30 2.63 7.83
CA TYR A 57 24.84 1.48 7.05
C TYR A 57 25.75 0.27 7.25
N PHE A 58 25.18 -0.92 7.04
CA PHE A 58 25.95 -2.16 6.92
C PHE A 58 26.63 -2.21 5.55
N ILE A 59 27.95 -2.05 5.57
CA ILE A 59 28.83 -2.06 4.40
C ILE A 59 29.87 -3.15 4.68
N PHE A 60 29.79 -4.26 3.94
CA PHE A 60 30.71 -5.38 4.04
C PHE A 60 31.43 -5.56 2.69
N PRO A 61 32.77 -5.73 2.65
CA PRO A 61 33.49 -6.02 1.41
C PRO A 61 32.93 -7.21 0.64
N GLU A 62 32.51 -8.26 1.35
CA GLU A 62 31.85 -9.47 0.82
C GLU A 62 30.39 -9.26 0.41
N GLY A 63 29.79 -8.11 0.75
CA GLY A 63 28.37 -7.86 0.54
C GLY A 63 27.45 -8.48 1.60
N ASN A 64 26.15 -8.20 1.49
CA ASN A 64 25.07 -8.80 2.30
C ASN A 64 23.93 -9.34 1.42
N PHE A 65 24.08 -9.28 0.10
CA PHE A 65 23.12 -9.78 -0.88
C PHE A 65 23.89 -10.14 -2.17
N GLU A 66 24.02 -11.42 -2.50
CA GLU A 66 24.62 -11.92 -3.75
C GLU A 66 25.94 -11.21 -4.17
N ASP A 67 26.94 -11.22 -3.29
CA ASP A 67 28.25 -10.55 -3.48
C ASP A 67 28.15 -9.03 -3.72
N ALA A 68 27.04 -8.41 -3.33
CA ALA A 68 26.77 -6.98 -3.42
C ALA A 68 26.19 -6.46 -2.09
N ILE A 69 26.08 -5.14 -2.00
CA ILE A 69 25.64 -4.43 -0.80
C ILE A 69 24.24 -3.89 -1.05
N HIS A 70 23.25 -4.47 -0.37
CA HIS A 70 21.95 -3.86 -0.12
C HIS A 70 22.05 -2.93 1.10
N LEU A 71 21.95 -1.62 0.86
CA LEU A 71 22.15 -0.59 1.89
C LEU A 71 21.10 -0.68 3.02
N THR A 72 21.48 -1.38 4.09
CA THR A 72 20.64 -1.55 5.29
C THR A 72 21.15 -0.63 6.40
N ARG A 73 20.25 0.16 6.99
CA ARG A 73 20.61 1.11 8.05
C ARG A 73 20.95 0.41 9.36
N LYS A 74 22.03 0.86 10.00
CA LYS A 74 22.37 0.56 11.41
C LYS A 74 21.65 1.47 12.39
N ASN A 75 21.41 2.72 11.97
CA ASN A 75 20.82 3.76 12.81
C ASN A 75 20.07 4.81 11.96
N ASN A 76 19.49 5.80 12.63
CA ASN A 76 18.66 6.84 12.02
C ASN A 76 19.42 8.12 11.66
N ALA A 77 20.75 8.11 11.62
CA ALA A 77 21.53 9.27 11.20
C ALA A 77 21.15 9.71 9.77
N LEU A 78 21.02 11.02 9.58
CA LEU A 78 20.66 11.60 8.29
C LEU A 78 21.92 11.87 7.48
N LEU A 79 22.09 11.17 6.37
CA LEU A 79 23.18 11.38 5.42
C LEU A 79 22.62 11.90 4.09
N ARG A 80 21.89 13.02 4.13
CA ARG A 80 21.12 13.50 2.96
C ARG A 80 22.03 13.73 1.75
N ASP A 81 23.19 14.34 1.96
CA ASP A 81 24.20 14.59 0.95
C ASP A 81 24.65 13.30 0.24
N ILE A 82 24.95 12.25 1.01
CA ILE A 82 25.40 10.96 0.47
C ILE A 82 24.23 10.19 -0.16
N GLU A 83 23.07 10.17 0.50
CA GLU A 83 21.86 9.49 0.01
C GLU A 83 21.37 10.10 -1.31
N GLU A 84 21.39 11.43 -1.44
CA GLU A 84 21.00 12.13 -2.67
C GLU A 84 22.02 11.88 -3.79
N LYS A 85 23.33 11.91 -3.48
CA LYS A 85 24.39 11.58 -4.43
C LYS A 85 24.24 10.15 -4.98
N LEU A 86 24.07 9.16 -4.10
CA LEU A 86 23.86 7.77 -4.49
C LEU A 86 22.54 7.59 -5.25
N LEU A 87 21.46 8.28 -4.86
CA LEU A 87 20.19 8.24 -5.57
C LEU A 87 20.30 8.76 -7.01
N VAL A 88 21.03 9.86 -7.24
CA VAL A 88 21.27 10.42 -8.58
C VAL A 88 21.98 9.39 -9.46
N ILE A 89 23.02 8.73 -8.94
CA ILE A 89 23.78 7.71 -9.66
C ILE A 89 22.89 6.48 -9.93
N ARG A 90 22.16 6.00 -8.92
CA ARG A 90 21.25 4.86 -9.04
C ARG A 90 20.18 5.08 -10.11
N ASN A 91 19.66 6.30 -10.21
CA ASN A 91 18.63 6.65 -11.19
C ASN A 91 19.15 6.68 -12.65
N GLN A 92 20.47 6.62 -12.86
CA GLN A 92 21.07 6.47 -14.20
C GLN A 92 21.17 5.00 -14.63
N ARG A 93 20.98 4.05 -13.71
CA ARG A 93 20.96 2.62 -14.02
C ARG A 93 19.66 2.24 -14.72
N ASN A 94 19.70 1.10 -15.42
CA ASN A 94 18.48 0.44 -15.88
C ASN A 94 17.52 0.28 -14.69
N GLN A 95 16.24 0.53 -14.93
CA GLN A 95 15.19 0.46 -13.91
C GLN A 95 14.40 -0.83 -14.08
N PRO A 96 13.91 -1.44 -12.98
CA PRO A 96 13.08 -2.64 -13.09
C PRO A 96 11.79 -2.33 -13.83
N GLU A 97 11.21 -3.37 -14.45
CA GLU A 97 9.91 -3.25 -15.11
C GLU A 97 8.81 -2.94 -14.09
N LYS A 98 7.75 -2.29 -14.56
CA LYS A 98 6.60 -1.88 -13.74
C LYS A 98 5.43 -2.81 -13.99
N ASP A 99 4.85 -3.39 -12.94
CA ASP A 99 3.49 -3.91 -13.02
C ASP A 99 2.50 -2.74 -12.93
N SER A 100 2.17 -2.18 -14.10
CA SER A 100 1.25 -1.04 -14.28
C SER A 100 -0.21 -1.33 -13.89
N LYS A 101 -0.51 -2.52 -13.37
CA LYS A 101 -1.82 -2.85 -12.82
C LYS A 101 -2.16 -1.90 -11.67
N ILE A 102 -3.32 -1.27 -11.78
CA ILE A 102 -3.92 -0.44 -10.74
C ILE A 102 -4.95 -1.30 -10.01
N LEU A 103 -4.73 -1.51 -8.72
CA LEU A 103 -5.62 -2.28 -7.84
C LEU A 103 -6.47 -1.34 -7.00
N CYS A 104 -7.79 -1.54 -7.00
CA CYS A 104 -8.75 -0.67 -6.31
C CYS A 104 -8.45 -0.61 -4.80
N GLY A 105 -8.33 -1.76 -4.14
CA GLY A 105 -8.07 -1.86 -2.72
C GLY A 105 -6.71 -1.29 -2.31
N ILE A 106 -5.64 -1.52 -3.09
CA ILE A 106 -4.32 -0.93 -2.80
C ILE A 106 -4.38 0.59 -2.90
N ASN A 107 -5.05 1.13 -3.91
CA ASN A 107 -5.19 2.59 -4.04
C ASN A 107 -6.07 3.18 -2.92
N ALA A 108 -7.10 2.45 -2.46
CA ALA A 108 -7.86 2.86 -1.28
C ALA A 108 -7.00 2.82 0.00
N LEU A 109 -6.10 1.83 0.16
CA LEU A 109 -5.10 1.83 1.25
C LEU A 109 -4.13 3.02 1.14
N VAL A 110 -3.70 3.39 -0.06
CA VAL A 110 -2.89 4.60 -0.26
C VAL A 110 -3.68 5.84 0.19
N ALA A 111 -4.95 5.97 -0.17
CA ALA A 111 -5.78 7.08 0.28
C ALA A 111 -5.90 7.12 1.82
N ILE A 112 -6.10 5.97 2.48
CA ILE A 112 -6.11 5.86 3.95
C ILE A 112 -4.78 6.32 4.53
N ALA A 113 -3.66 5.82 4.01
CA ALA A 113 -2.33 6.17 4.47
C ALA A 113 -2.04 7.67 4.28
N MET A 114 -2.50 8.27 3.18
CA MET A 114 -2.37 9.70 2.92
C MET A 114 -3.21 10.56 3.85
N LEU A 115 -4.44 10.14 4.18
CA LEU A 115 -5.26 10.82 5.18
C LEU A 115 -4.60 10.77 6.55
N GLN A 116 -4.10 9.60 6.96
CA GLN A 116 -3.38 9.45 8.22
C GLN A 116 -2.11 10.31 8.26
N ALA A 117 -1.30 10.25 7.19
CA ALA A 117 -0.06 11.03 7.09
C ALA A 117 -0.35 12.54 7.05
N GLY A 118 -1.36 12.98 6.32
CA GLY A 118 -1.78 14.39 6.27
C GLY A 118 -2.15 14.93 7.64
N ARG A 119 -2.99 14.20 8.38
CA ARG A 119 -3.39 14.55 9.75
C ARG A 119 -2.21 14.55 10.72
N PHE A 120 -1.39 13.50 10.68
CA PHE A 120 -0.27 13.32 11.61
C PHE A 120 0.87 14.33 11.38
N LEU A 121 1.13 14.67 10.11
CA LEU A 121 2.21 15.59 9.74
C LEU A 121 1.75 17.05 9.60
N GLY A 122 0.44 17.33 9.71
CA GLY A 122 -0.12 18.66 9.46
C GLY A 122 0.01 19.09 7.99
N LYS A 123 -0.15 18.15 7.05
CA LYS A 123 0.03 18.35 5.60
C LYS A 123 -1.30 18.17 4.85
N PRO A 124 -2.12 19.24 4.73
CA PRO A 124 -3.45 19.15 4.10
C PRO A 124 -3.39 18.74 2.62
N GLU A 125 -2.25 18.94 1.95
CA GLU A 125 -2.03 18.48 0.58
C GLU A 125 -2.12 16.94 0.43
N LEU A 126 -1.76 16.18 1.47
CA LEU A 126 -1.89 14.72 1.46
C LEU A 126 -3.36 14.29 1.60
N GLU A 127 -4.15 14.99 2.41
CA GLU A 127 -5.59 14.76 2.50
C GLU A 127 -6.29 15.10 1.18
N ALA A 128 -5.90 16.22 0.55
CA ALA A 128 -6.40 16.59 -0.78
C ALA A 128 -6.06 15.53 -1.83
N ARG A 129 -4.86 14.92 -1.78
CA ARG A 129 -4.48 13.82 -2.66
C ARG A 129 -5.37 12.60 -2.44
N ALA A 130 -5.63 12.22 -1.18
CA ALA A 130 -6.51 11.11 -0.86
C ALA A 130 -7.93 11.31 -1.41
N VAL A 131 -8.47 12.52 -1.33
CA VAL A 131 -9.75 12.89 -1.95
C VAL A 131 -9.73 12.62 -3.46
N GLN A 132 -8.66 13.00 -4.16
CA GLN A 132 -8.55 12.75 -5.61
C GLN A 132 -8.46 11.26 -5.95
N ILE A 133 -7.75 10.48 -5.13
CA ILE A 133 -7.67 9.02 -5.30
C ILE A 133 -9.07 8.42 -5.16
N VAL A 134 -9.79 8.72 -4.07
CA VAL A 134 -11.14 8.18 -3.83
C VAL A 134 -12.09 8.59 -4.95
N LYS A 135 -12.09 9.86 -5.39
CA LYS A 135 -12.91 10.31 -6.53
C LYS A 135 -12.60 9.51 -7.79
N SER A 136 -11.31 9.37 -8.12
CA SER A 136 -10.86 8.62 -9.31
C SER A 136 -11.28 7.15 -9.27
N LEU A 137 -11.18 6.50 -8.09
CA LEU A 137 -11.62 5.13 -7.90
C LEU A 137 -13.15 5.00 -8.05
N MET A 138 -13.91 5.91 -7.44
CA MET A 138 -15.38 5.88 -7.52
C MET A 138 -15.91 6.24 -8.90
N GLU A 139 -15.19 7.04 -9.68
CA GLU A 139 -15.54 7.31 -11.08
C GLU A 139 -15.25 6.10 -11.99
N ARG A 140 -14.12 5.42 -11.78
CA ARG A 140 -13.61 4.41 -12.73
C ARG A 140 -13.99 2.97 -12.38
N PHE A 141 -14.02 2.63 -11.09
CA PHE A 141 -14.18 1.25 -10.60
C PHE A 141 -15.58 0.96 -10.05
N TRP A 142 -16.33 1.99 -9.65
CA TRP A 142 -17.68 1.84 -9.10
C TRP A 142 -18.76 2.14 -10.15
N ASN A 143 -19.61 1.15 -10.43
CA ASN A 143 -20.74 1.33 -11.36
C ASN A 143 -22.08 1.58 -10.67
N GLY A 144 -22.08 1.86 -9.36
CA GLY A 144 -23.30 2.00 -8.57
C GLY A 144 -23.81 0.71 -7.94
N LYS A 145 -23.29 -0.46 -8.32
CA LYS A 145 -23.68 -1.78 -7.80
C LYS A 145 -22.50 -2.56 -7.22
N PHE A 146 -21.33 -2.53 -7.86
CA PHE A 146 -20.13 -3.22 -7.39
C PHE A 146 -18.86 -2.44 -7.72
N LEU A 147 -17.79 -2.73 -6.97
CA LEU A 147 -16.42 -2.27 -7.26
C LEU A 147 -15.71 -3.31 -8.11
N ALA A 148 -15.19 -2.88 -9.25
CA ALA A 148 -14.23 -3.66 -10.02
C ALA A 148 -12.89 -3.75 -9.25
N HIS A 149 -12.13 -4.81 -9.50
CA HIS A 149 -10.91 -5.12 -8.76
C HIS A 149 -9.70 -4.34 -9.28
N SER A 150 -9.46 -4.42 -10.59
CA SER A 150 -8.20 -3.94 -11.17
C SER A 150 -8.37 -3.37 -12.56
N LEU A 151 -7.51 -2.43 -12.92
CA LEU A 151 -7.31 -1.98 -14.28
C LEU A 151 -5.89 -2.37 -14.71
N SER A 152 -5.77 -3.18 -15.75
CA SER A 152 -4.49 -3.59 -16.32
C SER A 152 -4.53 -3.45 -17.83
N ASN A 153 -3.55 -2.76 -18.41
CA ASN A 153 -3.46 -2.54 -19.87
C ASN A 153 -4.75 -1.97 -20.49
N GLY A 154 -5.44 -1.08 -19.77
CA GLY A 154 -6.72 -0.49 -20.19
C GLY A 154 -7.95 -1.39 -20.02
N ILE A 155 -7.79 -2.62 -19.53
CA ILE A 155 -8.87 -3.59 -19.35
C ILE A 155 -9.30 -3.63 -17.87
N MET A 156 -10.59 -3.35 -17.65
CA MET A 156 -11.20 -3.40 -16.31
C MET A 156 -11.59 -4.83 -15.94
N GLN A 157 -11.02 -5.33 -14.85
CA GLN A 157 -11.30 -6.65 -14.27
C GLN A 157 -12.40 -6.51 -13.22
N LYS A 158 -13.56 -7.11 -13.50
CA LYS A 158 -14.82 -6.85 -12.78
C LYS A 158 -15.12 -7.83 -11.65
N GLN A 159 -14.15 -8.68 -11.30
CA GLN A 159 -14.22 -9.52 -10.11
C GLN A 159 -14.39 -8.64 -8.87
N LYS A 160 -15.06 -9.18 -7.88
CA LYS A 160 -15.48 -8.45 -6.68
C LYS A 160 -14.75 -9.05 -5.49
N PHE A 161 -14.10 -8.20 -4.73
CA PHE A 161 -13.36 -8.60 -3.55
C PHE A 161 -13.84 -7.82 -2.33
N LEU A 162 -13.93 -8.51 -1.19
CA LEU A 162 -14.20 -7.89 0.10
C LEU A 162 -13.10 -6.87 0.42
N PHE A 163 -11.84 -7.20 0.13
CA PHE A 163 -10.71 -6.32 0.32
C PHE A 163 -10.92 -4.93 -0.29
N ASP A 164 -11.32 -4.86 -1.56
CA ASP A 164 -11.53 -3.59 -2.27
C ASP A 164 -12.64 -2.76 -1.63
N GLY A 165 -13.76 -3.40 -1.28
CA GLY A 165 -14.89 -2.75 -0.62
C GLY A 165 -14.56 -2.27 0.79
N ALA A 166 -13.85 -3.08 1.57
CA ALA A 166 -13.48 -2.78 2.95
C ALA A 166 -12.49 -1.60 3.03
N CYS A 167 -11.45 -1.60 2.20
CA CYS A 167 -10.52 -0.48 2.09
C CYS A 167 -11.24 0.80 1.64
N MET A 168 -12.10 0.72 0.63
CA MET A 168 -12.87 1.87 0.18
C MET A 168 -13.81 2.40 1.27
N LEU A 169 -14.47 1.51 2.04
CA LEU A 169 -15.33 1.90 3.15
C LEU A 169 -14.56 2.68 4.22
N ILE A 170 -13.37 2.19 4.61
CA ILE A 170 -12.54 2.89 5.59
C ILE A 170 -12.15 4.27 5.05
N ALA A 171 -11.68 4.38 3.80
CA ALA A 171 -11.35 5.68 3.20
C ALA A 171 -12.54 6.65 3.24
N LEU A 172 -13.74 6.18 2.86
CA LEU A 172 -14.96 6.99 2.88
C LEU A 172 -15.36 7.43 4.31
N THR A 173 -15.22 6.57 5.31
CA THR A 173 -15.48 6.95 6.71
C THR A 173 -14.52 8.03 7.19
N MET A 174 -13.25 7.98 6.78
CA MET A 174 -12.26 9.00 7.14
C MET A 174 -12.54 10.34 6.45
N LEU A 175 -12.95 10.32 5.18
CA LEU A 175 -13.35 11.54 4.47
C LEU A 175 -14.62 12.15 5.09
N TYR A 176 -15.59 11.32 5.48
CA TYR A 176 -16.83 11.76 6.12
C TYR A 176 -16.59 12.51 7.43
N GLU A 177 -15.57 12.15 8.22
CA GLU A 177 -15.20 12.87 9.45
C GLU A 177 -14.93 14.37 9.21
N ASN A 178 -14.48 14.73 8.01
CA ASN A 178 -14.14 16.11 7.64
C ASN A 178 -15.19 16.77 6.72
N ASP A 179 -16.00 15.98 6.01
CA ASP A 179 -16.96 16.45 5.01
C ASP A 179 -18.16 15.48 4.91
N GLU A 180 -19.30 15.92 5.43
CA GLU A 180 -20.52 15.11 5.49
C GLU A 180 -21.07 14.71 4.10
N SER A 181 -20.64 15.37 3.01
CA SER A 181 -21.09 15.06 1.65
C SER A 181 -20.73 13.63 1.21
N TRP A 182 -19.73 13.01 1.85
CA TRP A 182 -19.36 11.61 1.63
C TRP A 182 -20.35 10.60 2.23
N GLY A 183 -21.28 11.04 3.08
CA GLY A 183 -22.12 10.16 3.89
C GLY A 183 -23.03 9.24 3.08
N ALA A 184 -23.60 9.73 1.98
CA ALA A 184 -24.42 8.89 1.09
C ALA A 184 -23.60 7.76 0.46
N LEU A 185 -22.36 8.06 0.05
CA LEU A 185 -21.47 7.08 -0.56
C LEU A 185 -20.93 6.09 0.47
N MET A 186 -20.55 6.57 1.66
CA MET A 186 -20.15 5.76 2.80
C MET A 186 -21.22 4.71 3.14
N ARG A 187 -22.49 5.11 3.26
CA ARG A 187 -23.59 4.18 3.56
C ARG A 187 -23.81 3.17 2.44
N LYS A 188 -23.74 3.61 1.18
CA LYS A 188 -23.86 2.69 0.03
C LYS A 188 -22.72 1.68 0.00
N MET A 189 -21.49 2.10 0.31
CA MET A 189 -20.34 1.21 0.42
C MET A 189 -20.45 0.28 1.62
N SER A 190 -21.03 0.74 2.74
CA SER A 190 -21.34 -0.11 3.90
C SER A 190 -22.25 -1.26 3.52
N GLU A 191 -23.33 -0.99 2.78
CA GLU A 191 -24.22 -2.05 2.28
C GLU A 191 -23.52 -2.98 1.29
N TYR A 192 -22.66 -2.44 0.42
CA TYR A 192 -21.84 -3.28 -0.47
C TYR A 192 -20.92 -4.22 0.30
N VAL A 193 -20.19 -3.73 1.31
CA VAL A 193 -19.34 -4.56 2.17
C VAL A 193 -20.16 -5.63 2.89
N LYS A 194 -21.31 -5.29 3.48
CA LYS A 194 -22.19 -6.26 4.15
C LYS A 194 -22.65 -7.39 3.24
N SER A 195 -22.77 -7.17 1.92
CA SER A 195 -23.17 -8.21 0.96
C SER A 195 -22.15 -9.37 0.83
N PHE A 196 -20.92 -9.19 1.32
CA PHE A 196 -19.92 -10.25 1.40
C PHE A 196 -20.06 -11.12 2.65
N LYS A 197 -20.96 -10.79 3.58
CA LYS A 197 -21.22 -11.60 4.75
C LYS A 197 -22.32 -12.62 4.47
N GLU A 198 -22.02 -13.89 4.71
CA GLU A 198 -22.96 -15.02 4.66
C GLU A 198 -22.99 -15.68 6.04
N ASP A 199 -24.16 -15.67 6.69
CA ASP A 199 -24.30 -16.04 8.09
C ASP A 199 -23.26 -15.31 8.97
N GLU A 200 -22.36 -16.06 9.63
CA GLU A 200 -21.26 -15.53 10.45
C GLU A 200 -19.89 -15.56 9.76
N LYS A 201 -19.85 -15.78 8.43
CA LYS A 201 -18.62 -15.88 7.64
C LYS A 201 -18.51 -14.75 6.63
N TRP A 202 -17.29 -14.27 6.48
CA TRP A 202 -16.93 -13.30 5.45
C TRP A 202 -16.43 -14.03 4.20
N VAL A 203 -17.01 -13.68 3.05
CA VAL A 203 -16.59 -14.17 1.73
C VAL A 203 -15.64 -13.15 1.13
N GLU A 204 -14.48 -13.59 0.64
CA GLU A 204 -13.55 -12.73 -0.09
C GLU A 204 -14.07 -12.46 -1.49
N SER A 205 -14.39 -13.53 -2.23
CA SER A 205 -14.83 -13.43 -3.61
C SER A 205 -15.76 -14.58 -3.99
N ARG A 206 -16.66 -14.27 -4.93
CA ARG A 206 -17.57 -15.22 -5.57
C ARG A 206 -17.31 -15.17 -7.06
N SER A 207 -16.89 -16.30 -7.62
CA SER A 207 -16.76 -16.50 -9.07
C SER A 207 -17.79 -17.54 -9.50
N GLU A 208 -18.39 -17.38 -10.68
CA GLU A 208 -19.29 -18.40 -11.23
C GLU A 208 -18.50 -19.67 -11.62
N ASP A 209 -17.25 -19.50 -12.05
CA ASP A 209 -16.38 -20.57 -12.55
C ASP A 209 -15.50 -21.21 -11.46
N PHE A 210 -15.65 -20.80 -10.19
CA PHE A 210 -14.80 -21.27 -9.10
C PHE A 210 -15.56 -21.39 -7.78
N GLN A 211 -15.02 -22.16 -6.84
CA GLN A 211 -15.61 -22.24 -5.50
C GLN A 211 -15.57 -20.88 -4.78
N THR A 212 -16.52 -20.66 -3.87
CA THR A 212 -16.53 -19.49 -2.99
C THR A 212 -15.24 -19.43 -2.20
N ILE A 213 -14.56 -18.28 -2.26
CA ILE A 213 -13.35 -18.03 -1.48
C ILE A 213 -13.74 -17.28 -0.22
N TYR A 214 -13.49 -17.89 0.95
CA TYR A 214 -13.70 -17.22 2.24
C TYR A 214 -12.56 -16.27 2.57
N ALA A 215 -12.87 -15.16 3.23
CA ALA A 215 -11.88 -14.16 3.60
C ALA A 215 -11.00 -14.63 4.75
N SER A 216 -9.69 -14.40 4.60
CA SER A 216 -8.71 -14.70 5.64
C SER A 216 -8.85 -13.72 6.80
N TRP A 217 -8.81 -14.25 8.02
CA TRP A 217 -8.72 -13.45 9.26
C TRP A 217 -7.28 -13.03 9.56
N PHE A 218 -6.32 -13.52 8.78
CA PHE A 218 -4.91 -13.30 8.96
C PHE A 218 -4.40 -12.15 8.09
N ASP A 219 -3.52 -11.33 8.64
CA ASP A 219 -2.78 -10.35 7.87
C ASP A 219 -1.69 -11.08 7.06
N HIS A 220 -1.74 -10.93 5.75
CA HIS A 220 -0.68 -11.35 4.83
C HIS A 220 0.19 -10.11 4.52
N PRO A 221 1.00 -10.07 3.44
CA PRO A 221 1.60 -8.80 3.01
C PRO A 221 0.56 -7.69 2.73
N ILE A 222 -0.73 -8.05 2.63
CA ILE A 222 -1.87 -7.14 2.71
C ILE A 222 -2.70 -7.43 3.98
N PRO A 223 -3.35 -6.40 4.58
CA PRO A 223 -4.18 -6.61 5.76
C PRO A 223 -5.38 -7.53 5.49
N SER A 224 -5.82 -8.24 6.51
CA SER A 224 -7.01 -9.10 6.47
C SER A 224 -8.24 -8.31 6.02
N SER A 225 -8.89 -8.79 4.96
CA SER A 225 -10.17 -8.25 4.49
C SER A 225 -11.25 -8.28 5.56
N VAL A 226 -11.22 -9.28 6.44
CA VAL A 226 -12.16 -9.38 7.55
C VAL A 226 -11.93 -8.28 8.57
N SER A 227 -10.68 -8.10 9.02
CA SER A 227 -10.31 -7.02 9.93
C SER A 227 -10.68 -5.65 9.35
N LEU A 228 -10.37 -5.42 8.07
CA LEU A 228 -10.73 -4.19 7.38
C LEU A 228 -12.25 -3.98 7.30
N ALA A 229 -13.02 -5.02 7.00
CA ALA A 229 -14.48 -4.93 6.91
C ALA A 229 -15.11 -4.60 8.28
N GLU A 230 -14.69 -5.29 9.33
CA GLU A 230 -15.17 -5.06 10.70
C GLU A 230 -14.77 -3.65 11.20
N ILE A 231 -13.56 -3.17 10.89
CA ILE A 231 -13.12 -1.79 11.17
C ILE A 231 -14.02 -0.78 10.43
N GLY A 232 -14.19 -0.95 9.12
CA GLY A 232 -14.98 -0.05 8.29
C GLY A 232 -16.44 0.04 8.76
N LEU A 233 -17.07 -1.10 9.03
CA LEU A 233 -18.45 -1.16 9.53
C LEU A 233 -18.61 -0.59 10.94
N THR A 234 -17.64 -0.84 11.82
CA THR A 234 -17.61 -0.23 13.15
C THR A 234 -17.53 1.28 13.06
N ARG A 235 -16.66 1.81 12.19
CA ARG A 235 -16.53 3.25 11.95
C ARG A 235 -17.82 3.86 11.42
N VAL A 236 -18.50 3.21 10.47
CA VAL A 236 -19.84 3.65 10.01
C VAL A 236 -20.82 3.73 11.17
N GLY A 237 -20.87 2.70 12.02
CA GLY A 237 -21.78 2.69 13.16
C GLY A 237 -21.49 3.83 14.15
N LEU A 238 -20.22 4.08 14.48
CA LEU A 238 -19.82 5.22 15.32
C LEU A 238 -20.23 6.57 14.70
N LEU A 239 -19.98 6.75 13.40
CA LEU A 239 -20.28 7.99 12.68
C LEU A 239 -21.80 8.23 12.49
N ASP A 240 -22.60 7.16 12.46
CA ASP A 240 -24.06 7.22 12.46
C ASP A 240 -24.65 7.33 13.89
N GLY A 241 -23.82 7.38 14.94
CA GLY A 241 -24.27 7.46 16.34
C GLY A 241 -24.94 6.19 16.86
N LYS A 242 -24.65 5.02 16.27
CA LYS A 242 -25.18 3.72 16.68
C LYS A 242 -24.36 3.15 17.83
N GLU A 243 -25.02 2.36 18.69
CA GLU A 243 -24.32 1.59 19.71
C GLU A 243 -23.47 0.49 19.05
N ILE A 244 -22.22 0.37 19.50
CA ILE A 244 -21.26 -0.60 18.98
C ILE A 244 -20.94 -1.62 20.06
N HIS A 245 -21.16 -2.89 19.75
CA HIS A 245 -20.75 -3.98 20.61
C HIS A 245 -19.30 -4.38 20.30
N PRO A 246 -18.41 -4.41 21.29
CA PRO A 246 -17.05 -4.91 21.11
C PRO A 246 -17.06 -6.33 20.56
N LYS A 247 -16.32 -6.57 19.47
CA LYS A 247 -16.09 -7.93 18.98
C LYS A 247 -15.07 -8.63 19.86
N THR A 248 -15.26 -9.92 20.10
CA THR A 248 -14.27 -10.75 20.81
C THR A 248 -12.98 -10.83 19.97
N TYR A 249 -11.86 -10.42 20.55
CA TYR A 249 -10.55 -10.62 19.94
C TYR A 249 -10.33 -12.11 19.66
N ARG A 250 -9.92 -12.45 18.44
CA ARG A 250 -9.56 -13.82 18.05
C ARG A 250 -8.05 -13.88 17.90
N GLN A 251 -7.41 -14.82 18.57
CA GLN A 251 -6.00 -15.09 18.31
C GLN A 251 -5.85 -15.73 16.93
N PRO A 252 -4.91 -15.24 16.10
CA PRO A 252 -4.59 -15.91 14.85
C PRO A 252 -4.08 -17.33 15.15
N PHE A 253 -4.52 -18.33 14.39
CA PHE A 253 -4.00 -19.70 14.56
C PHE A 253 -2.51 -19.73 14.16
N HIS A 254 -1.65 -20.19 15.05
CA HIS A 254 -0.19 -20.28 14.86
C HIS A 254 0.28 -21.09 13.62
N ALA A 255 -0.61 -21.81 12.94
CA ALA A 255 -0.27 -22.75 11.88
C ALA A 255 0.01 -22.10 10.52
N ASP A 256 -0.38 -20.84 10.30
CA ASP A 256 -0.27 -20.17 8.98
C ASP A 256 1.13 -19.59 8.68
N PHE A 257 2.09 -19.72 9.61
CA PHE A 257 3.49 -19.26 9.46
C PHE A 257 4.47 -20.32 8.93
N PHE A 258 4.01 -21.54 8.67
CA PHE A 258 4.82 -22.60 8.04
C PHE A 258 4.44 -22.76 6.57
N ASN A 259 4.82 -21.79 5.75
CA ASN A 259 4.94 -21.97 4.30
C ASN A 259 6.38 -21.63 3.90
#